data_AF-A0A953JM19-F1
#
_entry.id   AF-A0A953JM19-F1
#
_cell.length_a   1.000
_cell.length_b   1.000
_cell.length_c   1.000
_cell.angle_alpha   90.00
_cell.angle_beta   90.00
_cell.angle_gamma   90.00
#
_symmetry.space_group_name_H-M   'P 1'
#
loop_
_entity.id
_entity.type
_entity.pdbx_description
1 polymer ?
#
loop_
_entity_poly.entity_id
_entity_poly.type
_entity_poly.pdbx_seq_one_letter_code
_entity_poly.pdbx_strand_id
1 'polypeptide(L)'
;MSDLASAATVAGLSGAGGGALAANLLAFARLLRRAGLPVGATDTLSALEALTQIDIGDRRQVHAALRAVMVHRREHFELFDQAFLLFWRDLEAGRNAAAMAMMEGMKEKAKPPPASRRIAEAMT
;
A
#
# COMPACT_ATOMS: atom_id res chain seq x y z
N MET A 1 -6.47 17.58 20.07
CA MET A 1 -7.07 16.24 19.85
C MET A 1 -6.41 15.65 18.62
N SER A 2 -5.23 15.06 18.84
CA SER A 2 -4.07 15.14 17.93
C SER A 2 -3.71 13.79 17.31
N ASP A 3 -4.69 13.00 16.88
CA ASP A 3 -4.46 11.58 16.53
C ASP A 3 -4.99 11.14 15.16
N LEU A 4 -4.91 12.00 14.14
CA LEU A 4 -5.17 11.59 12.74
C LEU A 4 -3.88 11.41 11.91
N ALA A 5 -2.72 11.84 12.41
CA ALA A 5 -1.44 11.73 11.70
C ALA A 5 -0.70 10.40 11.95
N SER A 6 -1.10 9.61 12.95
CA SER A 6 -0.37 8.40 13.36
C SER A 6 -0.70 7.15 12.53
N ALA A 7 -1.80 7.16 11.77
CA ALA A 7 -2.20 6.00 10.95
C ALA A 7 -1.51 5.91 9.57
N ALA A 8 -0.88 6.99 9.09
CA ALA A 8 -0.22 7.02 7.79
C ALA A 8 1.16 6.31 7.76
N THR A 9 1.71 5.95 8.93
CA THR A 9 3.10 5.49 9.07
C THR A 9 3.35 4.04 8.64
N VAL A 10 2.32 3.25 8.29
CA VAL A 10 2.54 1.83 7.90
C VAL A 10 2.60 1.63 6.38
N ALA A 11 2.30 2.64 5.56
CA ALA A 11 2.27 2.49 4.09
C ALA A 11 3.66 2.51 3.41
N GLY A 12 4.74 2.73 4.17
CA GLY A 12 6.03 3.13 3.60
C GLY A 12 7.02 2.02 3.26
N LEU A 13 7.11 0.92 4.01
CA LEU A 13 8.23 -0.02 3.87
C LEU A 13 7.84 -1.47 4.21
N SER A 14 7.57 -2.28 3.19
CA SER A 14 7.90 -3.70 3.24
C SER A 14 8.20 -4.17 1.83
N GLY A 15 9.45 -4.61 1.63
CA GLY A 15 10.01 -4.96 0.34
C GLY A 15 9.50 -6.28 -0.23
N ALA A 16 10.08 -6.63 -1.37
CA ALA A 16 9.74 -7.74 -2.25
C ALA A 16 9.48 -9.08 -1.54
N GLY A 17 8.33 -9.69 -1.86
CA GLY A 17 8.01 -11.09 -1.56
C GLY A 17 7.23 -11.31 -0.26
N GLY A 18 6.03 -11.88 -0.37
CA GLY A 18 5.24 -12.52 0.70
C GLY A 18 4.79 -11.63 1.87
N GLY A 19 5.73 -11.07 2.64
CA GLY A 19 5.49 -10.30 3.86
C GLY A 19 4.74 -8.98 3.61
N ALA A 20 5.04 -8.29 2.51
CA ALA A 20 4.34 -7.07 2.14
C ALA A 20 2.85 -7.33 1.83
N LEU A 21 2.54 -8.47 1.22
CA LEU A 21 1.16 -8.84 0.90
C LEU A 21 0.35 -9.11 2.17
N ALA A 22 0.91 -9.90 3.10
CA ALA A 22 0.27 -10.17 4.38
C ALA A 22 0.06 -8.88 5.20
N ALA A 23 1.03 -7.97 5.21
CA ALA A 23 0.91 -6.67 5.88
C ALA A 23 -0.22 -5.81 5.28
N ASN A 24 -0.31 -5.76 3.95
CA ASN A 24 -1.37 -5.04 3.25
C ASN A 24 -2.75 -5.64 3.53
N LEU A 25 -2.86 -6.97 3.52
CA LEU A 25 -4.11 -7.66 3.84
C LEU A 25 -4.56 -7.38 5.29
N LEU A 26 -3.63 -7.42 6.25
CA LEU A 26 -3.91 -7.06 7.64
C LEU A 26 -4.36 -5.59 7.78
N ALA A 27 -3.74 -4.68 7.04
CA ALA A 27 -4.15 -3.28 7.02
C ALA A 27 -5.57 -3.11 6.46
N PHE A 28 -5.90 -3.83 5.38
CA PHE A 28 -7.22 -3.84 4.80
C PHE A 28 -8.27 -4.46 5.75
N ALA A 29 -7.98 -5.59 6.39
CA ALA A 29 -8.87 -6.19 7.39
C ALA A 29 -9.16 -5.23 8.58
N ARG A 30 -8.16 -4.47 9.02
CA ARG A 30 -8.34 -3.41 10.04
C ARG A 30 -9.20 -2.26 9.53
N LEU A 31 -9.07 -1.87 8.26
CA LEU A 31 -9.93 -0.86 7.64
C LEU A 31 -11.39 -1.33 7.65
N LEU A 32 -11.66 -2.55 7.18
CA LEU A 32 -13.00 -3.12 7.15
C LEU A 32 -13.63 -3.21 8.54
N ARG A 33 -12.87 -3.64 9.54
CA ARG A 33 -13.35 -3.70 10.93
C ARG A 33 -13.72 -2.32 11.48
N ARG A 34 -12.92 -1.29 11.18
CA ARG A 34 -13.23 0.09 11.56
C ARG A 34 -14.43 0.65 10.81
N ALA A 35 -14.68 0.18 9.59
CA ALA A 35 -15.84 0.53 8.79
C ALA A 35 -17.13 -0.21 9.22
N GLY A 36 -17.05 -1.14 10.18
CA GLY A 36 -18.20 -1.90 10.69
C GLY A 36 -18.42 -3.26 10.03
N LEU A 37 -17.52 -3.71 9.15
CA LEU A 37 -17.58 -5.08 8.60
C LEU A 37 -17.05 -6.09 9.63
N PRO A 38 -17.81 -7.16 9.96
CA PRO A 38 -17.37 -8.18 10.90
C PRO A 38 -16.34 -9.12 10.26
N VAL A 39 -15.08 -8.68 10.20
CA VAL A 39 -13.95 -9.46 9.68
C VAL A 39 -13.12 -10.05 10.83
N GLY A 40 -13.11 -11.37 10.91
CA GLY A 40 -12.36 -12.16 11.87
C GLY A 40 -10.94 -12.52 11.43
N ALA A 41 -10.19 -13.14 12.34
CA ALA A 41 -8.85 -13.66 12.05
C ALA A 41 -8.91 -14.79 11.01
N THR A 42 -9.89 -15.67 11.10
CA THR A 42 -10.13 -16.76 10.14
C THR A 42 -10.34 -16.23 8.73
N ASP A 43 -11.19 -15.22 8.54
CA ASP A 43 -11.43 -14.60 7.23
C ASP A 43 -10.13 -14.03 6.63
N THR A 44 -9.25 -13.49 7.49
CA THR A 44 -7.96 -12.93 7.06
C THR A 44 -6.99 -14.02 6.63
N LEU A 45 -6.97 -15.17 7.32
CA LEU A 45 -6.16 -16.33 6.94
C LEU A 45 -6.66 -16.95 5.64
N SER A 46 -7.97 -17.19 5.53
CA SER A 46 -8.59 -17.69 4.30
C SER A 46 -8.40 -16.75 3.12
N ALA A 47 -8.40 -15.43 3.37
CA ALA A 47 -8.09 -14.44 2.33
C ALA A 47 -6.65 -14.57 1.86
N LEU A 48 -5.68 -14.75 2.78
CA LEU A 48 -4.28 -14.96 2.41
C LEU A 48 -4.12 -16.22 1.55
N GLU A 49 -4.76 -17.32 1.92
CA GLU A 49 -4.77 -18.56 1.14
C GLU A 49 -5.41 -18.35 -0.24
N ALA A 50 -6.57 -17.70 -0.32
CA ALA A 50 -7.24 -17.42 -1.59
C ALA A 50 -6.39 -16.56 -2.54
N LEU A 51 -5.63 -15.60 -2.00
CA LEU A 51 -4.72 -14.77 -2.79
C LEU A 51 -3.55 -15.57 -3.39
N THR A 52 -3.21 -16.75 -2.85
CA THR A 52 -2.19 -17.63 -3.46
C THR A 52 -2.70 -18.41 -4.67
N GLN A 53 -4.02 -18.46 -4.88
CA GLN A 53 -4.67 -19.25 -5.93
C GLN A 53 -5.02 -18.43 -7.18
N ILE A 54 -4.76 -17.13 -7.16
CA ILE A 54 -5.14 -16.18 -8.21
C ILE A 54 -3.93 -15.38 -8.69
N ASP A 55 -4.10 -14.69 -9.82
CA ASP A 55 -3.13 -13.69 -10.22
C ASP A 55 -3.30 -12.40 -9.39
N ILE A 56 -2.35 -12.13 -8.49
CA ILE A 56 -2.32 -10.93 -7.65
C ILE A 56 -2.20 -9.63 -8.48
N GLY A 57 -1.72 -9.73 -9.73
CA GLY A 57 -1.64 -8.61 -10.67
C GLY A 57 -3.01 -8.20 -11.23
N ASP A 58 -3.98 -9.12 -11.28
CA ASP A 58 -5.35 -8.82 -11.70
C ASP A 58 -6.18 -8.33 -10.50
N ARG A 59 -6.31 -7.00 -10.42
CA ARG A 59 -7.12 -6.33 -9.39
C ARG A 59 -8.54 -6.87 -9.28
N ARG A 60 -9.15 -7.34 -10.37
CA ARG A 60 -10.52 -7.89 -10.35
C ARG A 60 -10.56 -9.25 -9.68
N GLN A 61 -9.55 -10.10 -9.92
CA GLN A 61 -9.44 -11.40 -9.24
C GLN A 61 -9.22 -11.20 -7.75
N VAL A 62 -8.35 -10.27 -7.37
CA VAL A 62 -8.10 -9.92 -5.96
C VAL A 62 -9.37 -9.42 -5.28
N HIS A 63 -10.11 -8.51 -5.93
CA HIS A 63 -11.39 -8.02 -5.42
C HIS A 63 -12.39 -9.16 -5.22
N ALA A 64 -12.58 -10.01 -6.23
CA ALA A 64 -13.53 -11.11 -6.17
C ALA A 64 -13.17 -12.13 -5.08
N ALA A 65 -11.89 -12.50 -4.96
CA ALA A 65 -11.42 -13.45 -3.96
C ALA A 65 -11.60 -12.91 -2.53
N LEU A 66 -11.20 -11.67 -2.28
CA LEU A 66 -11.36 -11.05 -0.97
C LEU A 66 -12.84 -10.87 -0.61
N ARG A 67 -13.68 -10.46 -1.57
CA ARG A 67 -15.12 -10.31 -1.34
C ARG A 67 -15.77 -11.65 -1.02
N ALA A 68 -15.39 -12.72 -1.70
CA ALA A 68 -15.93 -14.06 -1.48
C ALA A 68 -15.61 -14.60 -0.08
N VAL A 69 -14.43 -14.28 0.46
CA VAL A 69 -13.97 -14.83 1.75
C VAL A 69 -14.32 -13.93 2.93
N MET A 70 -14.27 -12.61 2.76
CA MET A 70 -14.39 -11.65 3.86
C MET A 70 -15.82 -11.13 4.06
N VAL A 71 -16.75 -11.42 3.15
CA VAL A 71 -18.09 -10.83 3.15
C VAL A 71 -19.19 -11.90 3.17
N HIS A 72 -19.77 -12.08 4.36
CA HIS A 72 -20.75 -13.14 4.62
C HIS A 72 -22.22 -12.73 4.42
N ARG A 73 -22.50 -11.42 4.33
CA ARG A 73 -23.85 -10.87 4.14
C ARG A 73 -23.89 -9.94 2.95
N ARG A 74 -24.98 -9.99 2.18
CA ARG A 74 -25.19 -9.13 1.01
C ARG A 74 -25.18 -7.64 1.35
N GLU A 75 -25.68 -7.26 2.52
CA GLU A 75 -25.69 -5.88 3.01
C GLU A 75 -24.29 -5.27 3.17
N HIS A 76 -23.25 -6.11 3.27
CA HIS A 76 -21.86 -5.68 3.41
C HIS A 76 -21.13 -5.53 2.06
N PHE A 77 -21.78 -5.87 0.94
CA PHE A 77 -21.13 -5.84 -0.37
C PHE A 77 -20.74 -4.42 -0.79
N GLU A 78 -21.66 -3.47 -0.66
CA GLU A 78 -21.42 -2.08 -1.04
C GLU A 78 -20.32 -1.46 -0.17
N LEU A 79 -20.36 -1.70 1.15
CA LEU A 79 -19.35 -1.20 2.09
C LEU A 79 -17.97 -1.77 1.78
N PHE A 80 -17.88 -3.06 1.47
CA PHE A 80 -16.64 -3.71 1.03
C PHE A 80 -16.12 -3.10 -0.27
N ASP A 81 -16.98 -2.94 -1.28
CA ASP A 81 -16.61 -2.42 -2.60
C ASP A 81 -16.03 -1.00 -2.47
N GLN A 82 -16.67 -0.14 -1.67
CA GLN A 82 -16.16 1.21 -1.38
C GLN A 82 -14.82 1.19 -0.64
N ALA A 83 -14.69 0.37 0.40
CA ALA A 83 -13.44 0.25 1.16
C ALA A 83 -12.28 -0.26 0.28
N PHE A 84 -12.54 -1.21 -0.61
CA PHE A 84 -11.56 -1.75 -1.54
C PHE A 84 -11.07 -0.69 -2.54
N LEU A 85 -11.99 0.10 -3.10
CA LEU A 85 -11.64 1.18 -4.02
C LEU A 85 -10.76 2.24 -3.34
N LEU A 86 -11.13 2.69 -2.14
CA LEU A 86 -10.38 3.66 -1.36
C LEU A 86 -8.98 3.14 -0.99
N PHE A 87 -8.91 1.91 -0.48
CA PHE A 87 -7.65 1.30 -0.09
C PHE A 87 -6.65 1.23 -1.25
N TRP A 88 -7.10 0.81 -2.44
CA TRP A 88 -6.22 0.74 -3.61
C TRP A 88 -5.75 2.11 -4.10
N ARG A 89 -6.63 3.12 -4.08
CA ARG A 89 -6.25 4.50 -4.45
C ARG A 89 -5.15 5.03 -3.52
N ASP A 90 -5.32 4.80 -2.22
CA ASP A 90 -4.35 5.26 -1.21
C ASP A 90 -3.02 4.48 -1.31
N LEU A 91 -3.07 3.18 -1.63
CA LEU A 91 -1.89 2.36 -1.88
C LEU A 91 -1.08 2.85 -3.09
N GLU A 92 -1.78 3.19 -4.18
CA GLU A 92 -1.16 3.77 -5.38
C GLU A 92 -0.55 5.15 -5.09
N ALA A 93 -1.27 6.00 -4.34
CA ALA A 93 -0.77 7.31 -3.93
C ALA A 93 0.49 7.19 -3.05
N GLY A 94 0.50 6.27 -2.08
CA GLY A 94 1.66 6.00 -1.24
C GLY A 94 2.86 5.51 -2.03
N ARG A 95 2.65 4.58 -2.98
CA ARG A 95 3.70 4.09 -3.89
C ARG A 95 4.28 5.22 -4.74
N ASN A 96 3.43 6.09 -5.28
CA ASN A 96 3.87 7.23 -6.10
C ASN A 96 4.67 8.24 -5.26
N ALA A 97 4.21 8.55 -4.04
CA ALA A 97 4.92 9.44 -3.13
C ALA A 97 6.29 8.87 -2.72
N ALA A 98 6.37 7.57 -2.42
CA ALA A 98 7.63 6.90 -2.12
C ALA A 98 8.61 6.96 -3.30
N ALA A 99 8.13 6.72 -4.53
CA ALA A 99 8.95 6.84 -5.75
C ALA A 99 9.50 8.26 -5.94
N MET A 100 8.67 9.28 -5.73
CA MET A 100 9.09 10.69 -5.82
C MET A 100 10.15 11.04 -4.77
N ALA A 101 9.97 10.59 -3.53
CA ALA A 101 10.93 10.83 -2.44
C ALA A 101 12.29 10.17 -2.71
N MET A 102 12.30 8.95 -3.29
CA MET A 102 13.55 8.29 -3.71
C MET A 102 14.27 9.08 -4.82
N MET A 103 13.53 9.59 -5.81
CA MET A 103 14.10 10.41 -6.88
C MET A 103 14.73 11.71 -6.35
N GLU A 104 14.07 12.37 -5.39
CA GLU A 104 14.59 13.60 -4.78
C GLU A 104 15.87 13.33 -3.97
N GLY A 105 15.90 12.25 -3.17
CA GLY A 105 17.11 11.84 -2.45
C GLY A 105 18.29 11.45 -3.38
N MET A 106 18.01 10.96 -4.60
CA MET A 106 19.02 10.72 -5.62
C MET A 106 19.58 12.01 -6.23
N LYS A 107 18.73 13.03 -6.46
CA LYS A 107 19.17 14.35 -6.94
C LYS A 107 20.07 15.06 -5.93
N GLU A 108 19.76 14.95 -4.63
CA GLU A 108 20.54 15.57 -3.57
C GLU A 108 21.95 14.97 -3.45
N LYS A 109 22.11 13.67 -3.72
CA LYS A 109 23.42 12.99 -3.78
C LYS A 109 24.21 13.24 -5.06
N ALA A 110 23.57 13.74 -6.13
CA ALA A 110 24.20 14.01 -7.43
C ALA A 110 24.75 15.44 -7.58
N LYS A 111 25.07 16.13 -6.46
CA LYS A 111 25.78 17.42 -6.52
C LYS A 111 27.20 17.17 -7.04
N PRO A 112 27.66 17.86 -8.10
CA PRO A 112 28.89 17.50 -8.80
C PRO A 112 30.11 17.52 -7.87
N PRO A 113 31.07 16.58 -8.04
CA PRO A 113 32.26 16.50 -7.22
C PRO A 113 33.06 17.82 -7.25
N PRO A 114 33.70 18.21 -6.14
CA PRO A 114 34.36 19.52 -5.98
C PRO A 114 35.48 19.79 -7.00
N ALA A 115 35.96 18.76 -7.70
CA ALA A 115 36.94 18.88 -8.78
C ALA A 115 36.40 19.64 -10.00
N SER A 116 35.12 19.48 -10.35
CA SER A 116 34.51 20.16 -11.51
C SER A 116 34.28 21.65 -11.26
N ARG A 117 34.13 22.05 -9.99
CA ARG A 117 33.89 23.45 -9.58
C ARG A 117 35.13 24.31 -9.77
N ARG A 118 36.30 23.76 -9.47
CA ARG A 118 37.60 24.44 -9.62
C ARG A 118 38.04 24.61 -11.08
N ILE A 119 37.62 23.71 -11.96
CA ILE A 119 37.93 23.79 -13.40
C ILE A 119 37.03 24.84 -14.07
N ALA A 120 35.76 24.96 -13.65
CA ALA A 120 34.84 25.97 -14.15
C ALA A 120 35.28 27.41 -13.79
N GLU A 121 35.86 27.61 -12.61
CA GLU A 121 36.40 28.90 -12.16
C GLU A 121 37.69 29.31 -12.89
N ALA A 122 38.37 28.38 -13.57
CA ALA A 122 39.60 28.64 -14.31
C ALA A 122 39.38 29.01 -15.80
N MET A 123 38.13 28.99 -16.29
CA MET A 123 37.78 29.27 -17.68
C MET A 123 37.00 30.59 -17.88
N THR A 124 36.95 31.46 -16.86
CA THR A 124 36.33 32.79 -16.93
C THR A 124 37.40 33.87 -16.82
#